data_AF-A0A914YEX4-F1
#
_entry.id   AF-A0A914YEX4-F1
#
_cell.length_a   1.000
_cell.length_b   1.000
_cell.length_c   1.000
_cell.angle_alpha   90.00
_cell.angle_beta   90.00
_cell.angle_gamma   90.00
#
_symmetry.space_group_name_H-M   'P 1'
#
loop_
_entity.id
_entity.type
_entity.pdbx_description
1 polymer ?
#
loop_
_entity_poly.entity_id
_entity_poly.type
_entity_poly.pdbx_seq_one_letter_code
_entity_poly.pdbx_strand_id
1 'polypeptide(L)'
;MTYNDIQLDWLGDDAQVQGFHWRSGAKRDTVGIWLWGEPIMIEAGNGEKYAVVLMDTQGTFDNNSTLKQCTTIFGLSTLLSSHQCYNVVDNIPEDALQHLSLFVEYGRLALKEAQDFGKPFQALSFIVRDFKSPEEYSYGYNGGKKFLEQVLQVTPKQPEELRDVRLQLAECFNEISCYLLPHPGYKVAERTSFKGYVKDLRPVFREEIKRMTQSLLDPHVLKPKIVNGKEEFARVFDSNELPEPRSILNANAQLLCVESASEAKTSYCRGMDRYPKV
;
A
#
# COMPACT_ATOMS: atom_id res chain seq x y z
N MET A 1 -30.32 1.65 14.16
CA MET A 1 -30.72 2.55 13.07
C MET A 1 -29.56 2.55 12.08
N THR A 2 -29.70 1.73 11.04
CA THR A 2 -28.73 1.50 9.98
C THR A 2 -28.65 2.75 9.10
N TYR A 3 -27.50 3.43 9.11
CA TYR A 3 -27.25 4.58 8.26
C TYR A 3 -26.94 4.08 6.83
N ASN A 4 -27.89 4.35 5.93
CA ASN A 4 -27.75 4.58 4.49
C ASN A 4 -27.11 3.48 3.61
N ASP A 5 -27.96 2.59 3.09
CA ASP A 5 -27.86 1.99 1.74
C ASP A 5 -28.11 3.04 0.62
N ILE A 6 -27.62 4.26 0.78
CA ILE A 6 -27.58 5.23 -0.31
C ILE A 6 -26.29 4.94 -1.05
N GLN A 7 -26.39 4.36 -2.25
CA GLN A 7 -25.27 4.25 -3.16
C GLN A 7 -24.82 5.68 -3.50
N LEU A 8 -23.86 6.20 -2.73
CA LEU A 8 -23.29 7.51 -2.97
C LEU A 8 -22.59 7.46 -4.32
N ASP A 9 -23.11 8.20 -5.30
CA ASP A 9 -22.39 8.46 -6.54
C ASP A 9 -21.27 9.48 -6.29
N TRP A 10 -20.22 9.01 -5.61
CA TRP A 10 -19.09 9.82 -5.16
C TRP A 10 -18.20 10.28 -6.33
N LEU A 11 -18.34 9.66 -7.51
CA LEU A 11 -17.63 10.00 -8.74
C LEU A 11 -18.64 10.31 -9.86
N GLY A 12 -19.58 11.21 -9.55
CA GLY A 12 -20.58 11.75 -10.50
C GLY A 12 -20.02 12.84 -11.41
N ASP A 13 -20.74 13.17 -12.49
CA ASP A 13 -20.27 14.08 -13.56
C ASP A 13 -19.96 15.51 -13.07
N ASP A 14 -20.70 15.99 -12.08
CA ASP A 14 -20.55 17.34 -11.51
C ASP A 14 -19.38 17.44 -10.50
N ALA A 15 -18.78 16.31 -10.14
CA ALA A 15 -17.67 16.29 -9.20
C ALA A 15 -16.39 16.86 -9.82
N GLN A 16 -15.61 17.54 -8.99
CA GLN A 16 -14.27 18.01 -9.31
C GLN A 16 -13.28 17.34 -8.35
N VAL A 17 -12.23 16.73 -8.89
CA VAL A 17 -11.20 16.07 -8.10
C VAL A 17 -10.45 17.11 -7.26
N GLN A 18 -10.58 16.96 -5.94
CA GLN A 18 -9.88 17.71 -4.91
C GLN A 18 -9.17 16.71 -3.97
N GLY A 19 -8.18 17.16 -3.22
CA GLY A 19 -7.41 16.27 -2.34
C GLY A 19 -5.94 16.67 -2.28
N PHE A 20 -5.06 15.66 -2.29
CA PHE A 20 -3.63 15.87 -2.46
C PHE A 20 -3.35 16.76 -3.67
N HIS A 21 -2.33 17.60 -3.55
CA HIS A 21 -1.95 18.46 -4.66
C HIS A 21 -1.52 17.58 -5.84
N TRP A 22 -2.06 17.88 -7.01
CA TRP A 22 -1.70 17.21 -8.25
C TRP A 22 -1.54 18.26 -9.33
N ARG A 23 -0.54 18.08 -10.20
CA ARG A 23 -0.32 18.91 -11.38
C ARG A 23 0.17 18.09 -12.56
N SER A 24 -0.16 18.56 -13.76
CA SER A 24 0.49 18.09 -14.99
C SER A 24 1.83 18.82 -15.18
N GLY A 25 2.84 18.12 -15.70
CA GLY A 25 4.13 18.72 -16.06
C GLY A 25 5.31 17.78 -15.82
N ALA A 26 6.44 18.06 -16.48
CA ALA A 26 7.66 17.25 -16.34
C ALA A 26 8.37 17.43 -14.97
N LYS A 27 7.96 18.43 -14.18
CA LYS A 27 8.51 18.69 -12.85
C LYS A 27 7.64 18.01 -11.80
N ARG A 28 8.29 17.21 -10.94
CA ARG A 28 7.72 16.55 -9.76
C ARG A 28 6.80 17.45 -8.95
N ASP A 29 5.78 16.89 -8.33
CA ASP A 29 4.85 17.63 -7.46
C ASP A 29 5.06 17.23 -5.99
N THR A 30 4.74 15.98 -5.65
CA THR A 30 4.98 15.41 -4.32
C THR A 30 6.46 15.13 -4.07
N VAL A 31 6.97 15.52 -2.88
CA VAL A 31 8.32 15.21 -2.40
C VAL A 31 8.21 14.45 -1.08
N GLY A 32 8.87 13.30 -0.97
CA GLY A 32 8.80 12.44 0.21
C GLY A 32 7.50 11.65 0.34
N ILE A 33 6.90 11.65 1.53
CA ILE A 33 5.65 10.96 1.87
C ILE A 33 4.70 11.98 2.49
N TRP A 34 3.48 12.06 1.98
CA TRP A 34 2.41 12.94 2.45
C TRP A 34 1.31 12.08 3.06
N LEU A 35 0.84 12.46 4.23
CA LEU A 35 -0.33 11.86 4.86
C LEU A 35 -1.51 12.80 4.74
N TRP A 36 -2.71 12.25 4.55
CA TRP A 36 -3.92 13.05 4.63
C TRP A 36 -4.09 13.58 6.05
N GLY A 37 -4.43 14.87 6.19
CA GLY A 37 -4.33 15.60 7.46
C GLY A 37 -5.25 15.10 8.56
N GLU A 38 -6.35 14.42 8.21
CA GLU A 38 -7.33 13.87 9.15
C GLU A 38 -7.59 12.39 8.85
N PRO A 39 -7.35 11.46 9.81
CA PRO A 39 -7.70 10.06 9.63
C PRO A 39 -9.21 9.87 9.42
N ILE A 40 -9.57 9.01 8.47
CA ILE A 40 -10.96 8.69 8.18
C ILE A 40 -11.38 7.55 9.11
N MET A 41 -12.29 7.83 10.04
CA MET A 41 -12.79 6.83 10.97
C MET A 41 -13.90 6.00 10.31
N ILE A 42 -13.73 4.68 10.29
CA ILE A 42 -14.71 3.73 9.74
C ILE A 42 -15.09 2.68 10.79
N GLU A 43 -16.28 2.10 10.63
CA GLU A 43 -16.67 0.88 11.33
C GLU A 43 -16.43 -0.31 10.38
N ALA A 44 -15.56 -1.22 10.80
CA ALA A 44 -15.18 -2.38 10.02
C ALA A 44 -16.27 -3.46 10.08
N GLY A 45 -16.20 -4.45 9.17
CA GLY A 45 -17.19 -5.53 9.13
C GLY A 45 -17.27 -6.40 10.39
N ASN A 46 -16.26 -6.36 11.25
CA ASN A 46 -16.25 -7.03 12.56
C ASN A 46 -16.80 -6.15 13.71
N GLY A 47 -17.24 -4.92 13.43
CA GLY A 47 -17.76 -3.97 14.41
C GLY A 47 -16.68 -3.13 15.12
N GLU A 48 -15.40 -3.30 14.78
CA GLU A 48 -14.31 -2.48 15.30
C GLU A 48 -14.23 -1.12 14.59
N LYS A 49 -13.66 -0.12 15.27
CA LYS A 49 -13.42 1.20 14.68
C LYS A 49 -11.99 1.29 14.17
N TYR A 50 -11.82 1.49 12.87
CA TYR A 50 -10.51 1.68 12.25
C TYR A 50 -10.27 3.14 11.87
N ALA A 51 -9.03 3.58 12.05
CA ALA A 51 -8.54 4.85 11.53
C ALA A 51 -7.84 4.59 10.19
N VAL A 52 -8.44 5.02 9.09
CA VAL A 52 -7.86 4.91 7.75
C VAL A 52 -7.02 6.14 7.46
N VAL A 53 -5.74 5.92 7.21
CA VAL A 53 -4.79 6.97 6.82
C VAL A 53 -4.43 6.79 5.35
N LEU A 54 -4.63 7.84 4.56
CA LEU A 54 -4.21 7.87 3.16
C LEU A 54 -2.81 8.44 3.06
N MET A 55 -1.97 7.77 2.27
CA MET A 55 -0.57 8.12 2.06
C MET A 55 -0.33 8.35 0.56
N ASP A 56 0.10 9.56 0.21
CA ASP A 56 0.62 9.86 -1.12
C ASP A 56 2.15 9.89 -1.08
N THR A 57 2.79 9.24 -2.04
CA THR A 57 4.25 9.09 -2.06
C THR A 57 4.83 9.75 -3.31
N GLN A 58 6.06 10.24 -3.17
CA GLN A 58 6.80 10.76 -4.31
C GLN A 58 6.91 9.67 -5.40
N GLY A 59 6.60 10.06 -6.63
CA GLY A 59 6.81 9.22 -7.81
C GLY A 59 8.28 8.80 -7.92
N THR A 60 8.50 7.51 -8.10
CA THR A 60 9.84 6.95 -8.29
C THR A 60 10.41 7.41 -9.64
N PHE A 61 11.72 7.59 -9.73
CA PHE A 61 12.46 7.90 -10.97
C PHE A 61 12.21 9.29 -11.59
N ASP A 62 12.16 10.33 -10.77
CA ASP A 62 12.30 11.70 -11.27
C ASP A 62 13.77 12.05 -11.63
N ASN A 63 13.97 13.07 -12.47
CA ASN A 63 15.31 13.50 -12.90
C ASN A 63 16.19 14.09 -11.78
N ASN A 64 15.69 14.20 -10.55
CA ASN A 64 16.33 14.89 -9.43
C ASN A 64 16.57 13.99 -8.21
N SER A 65 16.09 12.74 -8.24
CA SER A 65 16.18 11.79 -7.14
C SER A 65 17.08 10.62 -7.50
N THR A 66 17.97 10.29 -6.58
CA THR A 66 18.82 9.11 -6.71
C THR A 66 17.99 7.84 -6.58
N LEU A 67 18.47 6.74 -7.17
CA LEU A 67 17.88 5.40 -6.99
C LEU A 67 17.67 5.09 -5.50
N LYS A 68 18.68 5.36 -4.66
CA LYS A 68 18.64 5.17 -3.21
C LYS A 68 17.50 5.93 -2.51
N GLN A 69 17.22 7.17 -2.92
CA GLN A 69 16.12 7.96 -2.36
C GLN A 69 14.76 7.39 -2.74
N CYS A 70 14.56 7.05 -4.02
CA CYS A 70 13.31 6.44 -4.50
C CYS A 70 13.04 5.14 -3.76
N THR A 71 14.06 4.30 -3.67
CA THR A 71 14.06 3.05 -2.93
C THR A 71 13.72 3.23 -1.45
N THR A 72 14.25 4.27 -0.79
CA THR A 72 13.99 4.53 0.64
C THR A 72 12.55 4.96 0.87
N ILE A 73 12.03 5.88 0.04
CA ILE A 73 10.63 6.33 0.12
C ILE A 73 9.69 5.15 -0.08
N PHE A 74 9.97 4.32 -1.09
CA PHE A 74 9.18 3.15 -1.40
C PHE A 74 9.25 2.06 -0.32
N GLY A 75 10.44 1.84 0.25
CA GLY A 75 10.67 0.95 1.38
C GLY A 75 9.84 1.37 2.59
N LEU A 76 9.93 2.66 2.96
CA LEU A 76 9.18 3.23 4.09
C LEU A 76 7.67 3.16 3.84
N SER A 77 7.16 3.57 2.68
CA SER A 77 5.72 3.54 2.41
C SER A 77 5.14 2.12 2.53
N THR A 78 5.90 1.12 2.09
CA THR A 78 5.49 -0.29 2.17
C THR A 78 5.52 -0.81 3.60
N LEU A 79 6.50 -0.38 4.39
CA LEU A 79 6.58 -0.73 5.81
C LEU A 79 5.41 -0.14 6.60
N LEU A 80 5.01 1.08 6.28
CA LEU A 80 3.96 1.79 7.00
C LEU A 80 2.55 1.39 6.56
N SER A 81 2.36 0.99 5.30
CA SER A 81 1.05 0.67 4.74
C SER A 81 0.61 -0.77 5.05
N SER A 82 -0.69 -0.97 5.27
CA SER A 82 -1.32 -2.29 5.21
C SER A 82 -1.67 -2.71 3.78
N HIS A 83 -1.82 -1.73 2.90
CA HIS A 83 -2.11 -1.92 1.49
C HIS A 83 -1.28 -0.95 0.65
N GLN A 84 -0.31 -1.47 -0.09
CA GLN A 84 0.54 -0.67 -0.98
C GLN A 84 -0.05 -0.70 -2.39
N CYS A 85 -0.41 0.46 -2.94
CA CYS A 85 -0.71 0.61 -4.36
C CYS A 85 0.57 0.95 -5.11
N TYR A 86 1.01 0.11 -6.05
CA TYR A 86 2.16 0.39 -6.89
C TYR A 86 1.69 0.79 -8.29
N ASN A 87 1.73 2.10 -8.55
CA ASN A 87 1.22 2.70 -9.78
C ASN A 87 2.30 2.65 -10.87
N VAL A 88 2.02 1.92 -11.95
CA VAL A 88 2.89 1.79 -13.14
C VAL A 88 2.11 2.22 -14.39
N VAL A 89 2.81 2.53 -15.48
CA VAL A 89 2.20 3.00 -16.74
C VAL A 89 2.46 2.00 -17.84
N ASP A 90 1.46 1.77 -18.69
CA ASP A 90 1.41 0.84 -19.82
C ASP A 90 1.54 -0.64 -19.47
N ASN A 91 2.51 -1.01 -18.64
CA ASN A 91 2.86 -2.38 -18.31
C ASN A 91 3.50 -2.50 -16.91
N ILE A 92 3.77 -3.73 -16.44
CA ILE A 92 4.66 -4.02 -15.30
C ILE A 92 6.02 -4.43 -15.88
N PRO A 93 6.99 -3.51 -16.03
CA PRO A 93 8.29 -3.84 -16.57
C PRO A 93 9.18 -4.54 -15.51
N GLU A 94 10.23 -5.24 -15.96
CA GLU A 94 11.08 -6.01 -15.04
C GLU A 94 11.87 -5.14 -14.06
N ASP A 95 12.29 -3.94 -14.48
CA ASP A 95 12.91 -2.98 -13.57
C ASP A 95 11.94 -2.58 -12.45
N ALA A 96 10.64 -2.43 -12.74
CA ALA A 96 9.64 -2.19 -11.71
C ALA A 96 9.59 -3.34 -10.70
N LEU A 97 9.69 -4.61 -11.11
CA LEU A 97 9.76 -5.76 -10.21
C LEU A 97 11.09 -5.83 -9.44
N GLN A 98 12.21 -5.52 -10.09
CA GLN A 98 13.52 -5.43 -9.45
C GLN A 98 13.57 -4.31 -8.41
N HIS A 99 12.86 -3.20 -8.59
CA HIS A 99 12.76 -2.18 -7.55
C HIS A 99 12.00 -2.68 -6.32
N LEU A 100 11.05 -3.61 -6.51
CA LEU A 100 10.42 -4.32 -5.40
C LEU A 100 11.37 -5.36 -4.77
N SER A 101 12.38 -5.85 -5.50
CA SER A 101 13.36 -6.76 -4.93
C SER A 101 14.31 -6.09 -3.93
N LEU A 102 14.23 -4.76 -3.73
CA LEU A 102 14.90 -4.17 -2.57
C LEU A 102 14.28 -4.59 -1.23
N PHE A 103 13.04 -5.08 -1.25
CA PHE A 103 12.45 -5.77 -0.10
C PHE A 103 13.17 -7.06 0.26
N VAL A 104 14.11 -7.54 -0.54
CA VAL A 104 14.88 -8.76 -0.26
C VAL A 104 15.84 -8.55 0.89
N GLU A 105 16.46 -7.38 1.05
CA GLU A 105 17.27 -7.12 2.24
C GLU A 105 16.40 -7.05 3.51
N TYR A 106 15.20 -6.45 3.39
CA TYR A 106 14.25 -6.32 4.51
C TYR A 106 13.59 -7.66 4.85
N GLY A 107 13.12 -8.36 3.84
CA GLY A 107 12.58 -9.71 3.87
C GLY A 107 13.60 -10.70 4.39
N ARG A 108 14.90 -10.58 4.05
CA ARG A 108 15.97 -11.43 4.60
C ARG A 108 16.31 -11.11 6.06
N LEU A 109 16.20 -9.85 6.48
CA LEU A 109 16.31 -9.45 7.89
C LEU A 109 15.10 -9.93 8.70
N ALA A 110 13.89 -9.82 8.13
CA ALA A 110 12.64 -10.30 8.72
C ALA A 110 12.49 -11.83 8.65
N LEU A 111 13.07 -12.51 7.65
CA LEU A 111 13.03 -13.98 7.47
C LEU A 111 13.76 -14.72 8.59
N LYS A 112 14.69 -14.06 9.29
CA LYS A 112 15.27 -14.58 10.55
C LYS A 112 14.25 -14.62 11.69
N GLU A 113 13.19 -13.82 11.63
CA GLU A 113 12.09 -13.76 12.59
C GLU A 113 10.76 -14.33 12.01
N ALA A 114 10.68 -14.54 10.68
CA ALA A 114 9.44 -14.91 9.98
C ALA A 114 8.95 -16.34 10.27
N GLN A 115 9.81 -17.21 10.81
CA GLN A 115 9.35 -18.52 11.32
C GLN A 115 8.31 -18.36 12.44
N ASP A 116 8.35 -17.24 13.17
CA ASP A 116 7.46 -16.99 14.30
C ASP A 116 6.28 -16.07 13.95
N PHE A 117 6.41 -15.18 12.95
CA PHE A 117 5.44 -14.08 12.70
C PHE A 117 4.81 -14.01 11.30
N GLY A 118 5.18 -14.89 10.36
CA GLY A 118 4.62 -14.91 9.01
C GLY A 118 5.25 -13.89 8.04
N LYS A 119 4.56 -13.59 6.93
CA LYS A 119 5.10 -12.69 5.89
C LYS A 119 5.15 -11.23 6.38
N PRO A 120 6.20 -10.45 6.03
CA PRO A 120 6.44 -9.12 6.57
C PRO A 120 5.45 -8.05 6.08
N PHE A 121 4.86 -8.23 4.89
CA PHE A 121 3.93 -7.26 4.31
C PHE A 121 2.56 -7.88 4.03
N GLN A 122 1.53 -7.04 4.05
CA GLN A 122 0.15 -7.47 3.93
C GLN A 122 -0.28 -7.53 2.46
N ALA A 123 -0.64 -6.40 1.86
CA ALA A 123 -1.16 -6.39 0.49
C ALA A 123 -0.39 -5.44 -0.43
N LEU A 124 -0.16 -5.90 -1.67
CA LEU A 124 0.39 -5.13 -2.77
C LEU A 124 -0.57 -5.19 -3.96
N SER A 125 -0.96 -4.04 -4.48
CA SER A 125 -1.79 -3.94 -5.68
C SER A 125 -1.05 -3.18 -6.77
N PHE A 126 -0.75 -3.86 -7.89
CA PHE A 126 -0.25 -3.20 -9.09
C PHE A 126 -1.40 -2.46 -9.77
N ILE A 127 -1.26 -1.14 -9.93
CA ILE A 127 -2.22 -0.32 -10.66
C ILE A 127 -1.58 0.04 -12.00
N VAL A 128 -1.95 -0.69 -13.05
CA VAL A 128 -1.40 -0.49 -14.40
C VAL A 128 -2.25 0.55 -15.12
N ARG A 129 -1.71 1.75 -15.27
CA ARG A 129 -2.33 2.87 -15.96
C ARG A 129 -2.18 2.72 -17.47
N ASP A 130 -3.14 3.28 -18.20
CA ASP A 130 -3.10 3.40 -19.66
C ASP A 130 -2.89 2.07 -20.39
N PHE A 131 -3.41 0.97 -19.83
CA PHE A 131 -3.23 -0.37 -20.37
C PHE A 131 -3.80 -0.51 -21.81
N LYS A 132 -2.98 -1.06 -22.70
CA LYS A 132 -3.19 -0.97 -24.17
C LYS A 132 -3.81 -2.22 -24.81
N SER A 133 -3.84 -3.36 -24.13
CA SER A 133 -4.26 -4.65 -24.72
C SER A 133 -5.51 -5.27 -24.07
N PRO A 134 -6.66 -4.56 -24.03
CA PRO A 134 -7.87 -5.06 -23.35
C PRO A 134 -8.48 -6.31 -23.99
N GLU A 135 -8.17 -6.57 -25.26
CA GLU A 135 -8.58 -7.77 -26.01
C GLU A 135 -7.94 -9.05 -25.44
N GLU A 136 -6.71 -8.94 -24.92
CA GLU A 136 -5.98 -10.05 -24.30
C GLU A 136 -6.31 -10.17 -22.81
N TYR A 137 -6.33 -9.03 -22.12
CA TYR A 137 -6.62 -8.93 -20.69
C TYR A 137 -7.61 -7.80 -20.43
N SER A 138 -8.85 -8.14 -20.09
CA SER A 138 -9.89 -7.15 -19.83
C SER A 138 -9.49 -6.14 -18.76
N TYR A 139 -10.02 -4.91 -18.82
CA TYR A 139 -9.82 -3.94 -17.74
C TYR A 139 -10.32 -4.43 -16.38
N GLY A 140 -9.81 -3.81 -15.31
CA GLY A 140 -10.16 -4.09 -13.93
C GLY A 140 -9.39 -5.25 -13.31
N TYR A 141 -9.90 -5.74 -12.17
CA TYR A 141 -9.26 -6.76 -11.35
C TYR A 141 -9.12 -8.12 -12.07
N ASN A 142 -10.17 -8.58 -12.77
CA ASN A 142 -10.18 -9.94 -13.33
C ASN A 142 -9.16 -10.14 -14.45
N GLY A 143 -9.01 -9.17 -15.35
CA GLY A 143 -7.95 -9.23 -16.36
C GLY A 143 -6.58 -8.93 -15.75
N GLY A 144 -6.51 -8.02 -14.77
CA GLY A 144 -5.28 -7.76 -14.01
C GLY A 144 -4.75 -8.99 -13.29
N LYS A 145 -5.61 -9.82 -12.70
CA LYS A 145 -5.23 -11.09 -12.09
C LYS A 145 -4.57 -12.03 -13.09
N LYS A 146 -5.19 -12.26 -14.25
CA LYS A 146 -4.64 -13.12 -15.31
C LYS A 146 -3.34 -12.56 -15.88
N PHE A 147 -3.27 -11.25 -16.04
CA PHE A 147 -2.07 -10.56 -16.50
C PHE A 147 -0.92 -10.71 -15.50
N LEU A 148 -1.20 -10.52 -14.21
CA LEU A 148 -0.22 -10.67 -13.14
C LEU A 148 0.26 -12.11 -12.99
N GLU A 149 -0.61 -13.11 -13.14
CA GLU A 149 -0.23 -14.53 -13.15
C GLU A 149 0.83 -14.82 -14.24
N GLN A 150 0.69 -14.23 -15.42
CA GLN A 150 1.68 -14.32 -16.49
C GLN A 150 2.98 -13.58 -16.12
N VAL A 151 2.88 -12.35 -15.60
CA VAL A 151 4.04 -11.54 -15.22
C VAL A 151 4.89 -12.23 -14.13
N LEU A 152 4.25 -12.80 -13.12
CA LEU A 152 4.90 -13.46 -11.99
C LEU A 152 5.22 -14.94 -12.25
N GLN A 153 4.96 -15.46 -13.45
CA GLN A 153 5.26 -16.84 -13.78
C GLN A 153 6.77 -17.12 -13.70
N VAL A 154 7.15 -18.09 -12.86
CA VAL A 154 8.52 -18.59 -12.73
C VAL A 154 8.70 -19.78 -13.66
N THR A 155 9.72 -19.72 -14.54
CA THR A 155 10.06 -20.83 -15.44
C THR A 155 11.55 -21.16 -15.35
N PRO A 156 11.96 -22.44 -15.48
CA PRO A 156 13.38 -22.82 -15.44
C PRO A 156 14.25 -22.20 -16.54
N LYS A 157 13.63 -21.63 -17.58
CA LYS A 157 14.31 -20.97 -18.70
C LYS A 157 14.71 -19.52 -18.38
N GLN A 158 14.11 -18.91 -17.36
CA GLN A 158 14.45 -17.54 -16.95
C GLN A 158 15.81 -17.50 -16.24
N PRO A 159 16.56 -16.40 -16.37
CA PRO A 159 17.72 -16.12 -15.51
C PRO A 159 17.37 -16.26 -14.03
N GLU A 160 18.33 -16.71 -13.23
CA GLU A 160 18.18 -16.86 -11.76
C GLU A 160 17.70 -15.57 -11.10
N GLU A 161 18.31 -14.43 -11.44
CA GLU A 161 17.93 -13.12 -10.93
C GLU A 161 16.42 -12.81 -11.12
N LEU A 162 15.84 -13.14 -12.27
CA LEU A 162 14.41 -12.88 -12.53
C LEU A 162 13.49 -13.84 -11.78
N ARG A 163 13.95 -15.07 -11.53
CA ARG A 163 13.20 -16.07 -10.75
C ARG A 163 13.20 -15.68 -9.27
N ASP A 164 14.34 -15.27 -8.75
CA ASP A 164 14.50 -14.89 -7.35
C ASP A 164 13.58 -13.72 -6.98
N VAL A 165 13.51 -12.69 -7.81
CA VAL A 165 12.61 -11.53 -7.59
C VAL A 165 11.15 -11.97 -7.42
N ARG A 166 10.68 -12.89 -8.27
CA ARG A 166 9.30 -13.40 -8.22
C ARG A 166 9.04 -14.25 -6.99
N LEU A 167 9.96 -15.13 -6.63
CA LEU A 167 9.88 -15.94 -5.42
C LEU A 167 9.85 -15.07 -4.16
N GLN A 168 10.71 -14.04 -4.12
CA GLN A 168 10.79 -13.11 -3.00
C GLN A 168 9.53 -12.28 -2.84
N LEU A 169 8.95 -11.78 -3.94
CA LEU A 169 7.65 -11.11 -3.90
C LEU A 169 6.57 -12.00 -3.28
N ALA A 170 6.50 -13.26 -3.72
CA ALA A 170 5.56 -14.23 -3.19
C ALA A 170 5.80 -14.53 -1.69
N GLU A 171 7.03 -14.47 -1.20
CA GLU A 171 7.37 -14.67 0.21
C GLU A 171 7.15 -13.42 1.08
N CYS A 172 7.22 -12.22 0.51
CA CYS A 172 7.15 -10.97 1.26
C CYS A 172 5.72 -10.47 1.50
N PHE A 173 4.78 -10.74 0.59
CA PHE A 173 3.40 -10.23 0.67
C PHE A 173 2.36 -11.33 0.89
N ASN A 174 1.40 -11.09 1.78
CA ASN A 174 0.25 -12.00 1.97
C ASN A 174 -0.65 -12.03 0.74
N GLU A 175 -0.83 -10.88 0.10
CA GLU A 175 -1.69 -10.72 -1.07
C GLU A 175 -0.99 -9.85 -2.12
N ILE A 176 -0.98 -10.32 -3.37
CA ILE A 176 -0.53 -9.53 -4.53
C ILE A 176 -1.67 -9.54 -5.54
N SER A 177 -2.11 -8.35 -5.94
CA SER A 177 -3.19 -8.17 -6.90
C SER A 177 -2.81 -7.17 -7.99
N CYS A 178 -3.64 -7.08 -9.03
CA CYS A 178 -3.40 -6.17 -10.15
C CYS A 178 -4.72 -5.66 -10.73
N TYR A 179 -4.74 -4.37 -11.05
CA TYR A 179 -5.86 -3.68 -11.71
C TYR A 179 -5.35 -3.05 -13.00
N LEU A 180 -6.01 -3.36 -14.11
CA LEU A 180 -5.69 -2.78 -15.42
C LEU A 180 -6.65 -1.63 -15.70
N LEU A 181 -6.12 -0.40 -15.77
CA LEU A 181 -6.92 0.79 -16.02
C LEU A 181 -6.75 1.25 -17.47
N PRO A 182 -7.83 1.65 -18.16
CA PRO A 182 -7.73 2.26 -19.48
C PRO A 182 -7.08 3.64 -19.42
N HIS A 183 -6.74 4.21 -20.58
CA HIS A 183 -6.35 5.61 -20.66
C HIS A 183 -7.50 6.54 -20.22
N PRO A 184 -7.26 7.56 -19.37
CA PRO A 184 -8.30 8.41 -18.78
C PRO A 184 -9.02 9.33 -19.80
N GLY A 185 -8.42 9.52 -20.97
CA GLY A 185 -8.97 10.32 -22.08
C GLY A 185 -8.03 11.47 -22.47
N TYR A 186 -8.07 11.88 -23.74
CA TYR A 186 -7.13 12.88 -24.27
C TYR A 186 -7.26 14.25 -23.59
N LYS A 187 -8.48 14.66 -23.21
CA LYS A 187 -8.69 15.91 -22.43
C LYS A 187 -7.90 15.95 -21.12
N VAL A 188 -7.72 14.80 -20.48
CA VAL A 188 -7.00 14.67 -19.21
C VAL A 188 -5.49 14.67 -19.46
N ALA A 189 -5.06 14.06 -20.56
CA ALA A 189 -3.65 14.04 -20.99
C ALA A 189 -3.18 15.40 -21.57
N GLU A 190 -4.09 16.23 -22.09
CA GLU A 190 -3.81 17.52 -22.71
C GLU A 190 -3.70 18.65 -21.66
N ARG A 191 -2.46 19.13 -21.52
CA ARG A 191 -1.82 19.87 -20.42
C ARG A 191 -2.47 21.15 -19.90
N THR A 192 -3.43 21.74 -20.61
CA THR A 192 -3.95 23.10 -20.32
C THR A 192 -5.45 23.16 -20.01
N SER A 193 -6.18 22.04 -20.15
CA SER A 193 -7.66 22.07 -20.08
C SER A 193 -8.28 21.29 -18.93
N PHE A 194 -7.58 20.30 -18.37
CA PHE A 194 -8.16 19.47 -17.32
C PHE A 194 -8.15 20.18 -15.96
N LYS A 195 -9.34 20.59 -15.51
CA LYS A 195 -9.55 21.21 -14.20
C LYS A 195 -9.95 20.21 -13.11
N GLY A 196 -9.83 18.91 -13.37
CA GLY A 196 -10.25 17.87 -12.43
C GLY A 196 -11.72 17.46 -12.55
N TYR A 197 -12.47 17.94 -13.55
CA TYR A 197 -13.88 17.60 -13.69
C TYR A 197 -14.08 16.14 -14.13
N VAL A 198 -14.89 15.40 -13.38
CA VAL A 198 -15.13 13.97 -13.62
C VAL A 198 -15.78 13.72 -14.97
N LYS A 199 -16.69 14.59 -15.43
CA LYS A 199 -17.30 14.49 -16.78
C LYS A 199 -16.30 14.45 -17.94
N ASP A 200 -15.10 14.99 -17.76
CA ASP A 200 -14.06 15.01 -18.79
C ASP A 200 -13.26 13.69 -18.85
N LEU A 201 -13.43 12.81 -17.86
CA LEU A 201 -12.87 11.46 -17.85
C LEU A 201 -13.66 10.54 -18.80
N ARG A 202 -12.93 9.67 -19.50
CA ARG A 202 -13.52 8.61 -20.33
C ARG A 202 -14.46 7.74 -19.48
N PRO A 203 -15.69 7.43 -19.92
CA PRO A 203 -16.66 6.66 -19.12
C PRO A 203 -16.11 5.33 -18.61
N VAL A 204 -15.45 4.55 -19.48
CA VAL A 204 -14.85 3.26 -19.09
C VAL A 204 -13.79 3.43 -18.00
N PHE A 205 -13.00 4.50 -18.03
CA PHE A 205 -12.02 4.78 -16.98
C PHE A 205 -12.71 5.06 -15.64
N ARG A 206 -13.79 5.84 -15.65
CA ARG A 206 -14.55 6.15 -14.43
C ARG A 206 -15.14 4.91 -13.79
N GLU A 207 -15.72 4.02 -14.59
CA GLU A 207 -16.29 2.77 -14.09
C GLU A 207 -15.24 1.86 -13.47
N GLU A 208 -14.07 1.72 -14.09
CA GLU A 208 -12.97 0.92 -13.53
C GLU A 208 -12.38 1.54 -12.27
N ILE A 209 -12.26 2.87 -12.19
CA ILE A 209 -11.87 3.57 -10.95
C ILE A 209 -12.92 3.33 -9.85
N LYS A 210 -14.22 3.46 -10.14
CA LYS A 210 -15.30 3.20 -9.16
C LYS A 210 -15.17 1.80 -8.58
N ARG A 211 -15.04 0.79 -9.44
CA ARG A 211 -14.88 -0.62 -9.04
C ARG A 211 -13.61 -0.86 -8.24
N MET A 212 -12.49 -0.30 -8.67
CA MET A 212 -11.21 -0.44 -7.97
C MET A 212 -11.25 0.21 -6.58
N THR A 213 -11.73 1.45 -6.48
CA THR A 213 -11.82 2.15 -5.19
C THR A 213 -12.75 1.42 -4.22
N GLN A 214 -13.90 0.92 -4.69
CA GLN A 214 -14.79 0.09 -3.88
C GLN A 214 -14.06 -1.17 -3.39
N SER A 215 -13.36 -1.89 -4.26
CA SER A 215 -12.62 -3.11 -3.91
C SER A 215 -11.50 -2.85 -2.89
N LEU A 216 -10.79 -1.72 -3.01
CA LEU A 216 -9.63 -1.39 -2.17
C LEU A 216 -10.01 -0.78 -0.82
N LEU A 217 -11.10 -0.02 -0.76
CA LEU A 217 -11.48 0.80 0.41
C LEU A 217 -12.79 0.37 1.05
N ASP A 218 -13.33 -0.81 0.70
CA ASP A 218 -14.51 -1.37 1.37
C ASP A 218 -14.24 -1.53 2.87
N PRO A 219 -15.03 -0.89 3.76
CA PRO A 219 -14.90 -1.04 5.21
C PRO A 219 -14.96 -2.49 5.70
N HIS A 220 -15.61 -3.38 4.96
CA HIS A 220 -15.71 -4.80 5.29
C HIS A 220 -14.48 -5.62 4.86
N VAL A 221 -13.64 -5.08 3.99
CA VAL A 221 -12.43 -5.75 3.46
C VAL A 221 -11.15 -5.14 4.00
N LEU A 222 -11.19 -3.88 4.44
CA LEU A 222 -10.05 -3.18 5.01
C LEU A 222 -9.48 -3.92 6.23
N LYS A 223 -8.16 -4.15 6.19
CA LYS A 223 -7.41 -4.81 7.25
C LYS A 223 -6.54 -3.79 7.98
N PRO A 224 -6.47 -3.84 9.32
CA PRO A 224 -5.55 -3.00 10.08
C PRO A 224 -4.10 -3.35 9.72
N LYS A 225 -3.20 -2.40 9.93
CA LYS A 225 -1.77 -2.65 9.76
C LYS A 225 -1.29 -3.61 10.84
N ILE A 226 -0.69 -4.72 10.41
CA ILE A 226 -0.07 -5.71 11.27
C ILE A 226 1.44 -5.67 11.07
N VAL A 227 2.19 -5.63 12.17
CA VAL A 227 3.65 -5.77 12.19
C VAL A 227 4.03 -6.79 13.26
N ASN A 228 4.84 -7.77 12.87
CA ASN A 228 5.27 -8.88 13.72
C ASN A 228 4.10 -9.59 14.42
N GLY A 229 3.00 -9.81 13.70
CA GLY A 229 1.81 -10.49 14.23
C GLY A 229 0.91 -9.66 15.15
N LYS A 230 1.20 -8.37 15.33
CA LYS A 230 0.43 -7.46 16.19
C LYS A 230 -0.06 -6.20 15.46
N GLU A 231 -1.18 -5.66 15.93
CA GLU A 231 -1.77 -4.39 15.48
C GLU A 231 -1.12 -3.18 16.19
N GLU A 232 0.21 -3.05 16.10
CA GLU A 232 0.97 -2.08 16.89
C GLU A 232 1.75 -1.11 15.99
N PHE A 233 1.08 -0.05 15.53
CA PHE A 233 1.76 1.06 14.86
C PHE A 233 1.56 2.43 15.53
N ALA A 234 0.62 2.54 16.47
CA ALA A 234 0.28 3.82 17.11
C ALA A 234 1.36 4.35 18.08
N ARG A 235 2.30 3.51 18.56
CA ARG A 235 3.29 3.89 19.60
C ARG A 235 4.69 4.23 19.09
N VAL A 236 5.02 3.89 17.84
CA VAL A 236 6.40 3.99 17.31
C VAL A 236 6.79 5.43 16.95
N PHE A 237 5.81 6.29 16.69
CA PHE A 237 6.03 7.67 16.22
C PHE A 237 5.90 8.75 17.31
N ASP A 238 5.78 8.37 18.59
CA ASP A 238 5.76 9.33 19.70
C ASP A 238 7.14 10.00 19.92
N SER A 239 8.20 9.51 19.28
CA SER A 239 9.50 10.16 19.22
C SER A 239 9.62 11.06 17.98
N ASN A 240 9.96 12.33 18.18
CA ASN A 240 10.17 13.35 17.12
C ASN A 240 11.32 13.06 16.12
N GLU A 241 11.81 11.83 16.01
CA GLU A 241 12.87 11.42 15.10
C GLU A 241 12.35 10.38 14.11
N LEU A 242 12.53 10.66 12.81
CA LEU A 242 12.30 9.69 11.74
C LEU A 242 13.34 8.57 11.88
N PRO A 243 12.95 7.31 12.19
CA PRO A 243 13.93 6.26 12.39
C PRO A 243 14.56 5.87 11.06
N GLU A 244 15.87 5.62 11.05
CA GLU A 244 16.51 4.99 9.89
C GLU A 244 15.85 3.63 9.58
N PRO A 245 15.88 3.12 8.34
CA PRO A 245 15.29 1.82 8.00
C PRO A 245 15.79 0.66 8.88
N ARG A 246 17.04 0.71 9.39
CA ARG A 246 17.53 -0.24 10.40
C ARG A 246 16.98 0.02 11.80
N SER A 247 16.72 1.29 12.13
CA SER A 247 16.11 1.72 13.37
C SER A 247 14.63 1.39 13.46
N ILE A 248 13.87 1.30 12.36
CA ILE A 248 12.45 0.85 12.39
C ILE A 248 12.38 -0.62 12.81
N LEU A 249 13.26 -1.47 12.26
CA LEU A 249 13.36 -2.89 12.65
C LEU A 249 13.83 -3.04 14.09
N ASN A 250 14.89 -2.33 14.49
CA ASN A 250 15.38 -2.37 15.87
C ASN A 250 14.38 -1.74 16.86
N ALA A 251 13.63 -0.71 16.47
CA ALA A 251 12.57 -0.12 17.27
C ALA A 251 11.41 -1.10 17.43
N ASN A 252 11.04 -1.85 16.39
CA ASN A 252 10.01 -2.89 16.49
C ASN A 252 10.44 -4.02 17.45
N ALA A 253 11.70 -4.47 17.37
CA ALA A 253 12.25 -5.44 18.32
C ALA A 253 12.34 -4.87 19.74
N GLN A 254 12.74 -3.61 19.91
CA GLN A 254 12.77 -2.93 21.20
C GLN A 254 11.37 -2.73 21.79
N LEU A 255 10.38 -2.39 20.97
CA LEU A 255 8.98 -2.24 21.38
C LEU A 255 8.40 -3.56 21.86
N LEU A 256 8.65 -4.66 21.14
CA LEU A 256 8.29 -6.01 21.58
C LEU A 256 8.89 -6.34 22.95
N CYS A 257 10.16 -6.03 23.18
CA CYS A 257 10.81 -6.24 24.48
C CYS A 257 10.19 -5.36 25.58
N VAL A 258 9.95 -4.08 25.31
CA VAL A 258 9.39 -3.13 26.27
C VAL A 258 7.97 -3.51 26.68
N GLU A 259 7.15 -3.94 25.71
CA GLU A 259 5.78 -4.37 25.99
C GLU A 259 5.72 -5.72 26.70
N SER A 260 6.52 -6.70 26.29
CA SER A 260 6.61 -7.98 27.00
C SER A 260 7.04 -7.77 28.45
N ALA A 261 7.95 -6.83 28.71
CA ALA A 261 8.33 -6.43 30.05
C ALA A 261 7.19 -5.72 30.81
N SER A 262 6.41 -4.88 30.13
CA SER A 262 5.24 -4.19 30.70
C SER A 262 4.10 -5.15 31.06
N GLU A 263 3.80 -6.11 30.19
CA GLU A 263 2.82 -7.18 30.44
C GLU A 263 3.27 -8.09 31.58
N ALA A 264 4.53 -8.52 31.58
CA ALA A 264 5.11 -9.32 32.66
C ALA A 264 5.02 -8.59 34.00
N LYS A 265 5.35 -7.29 34.02
CA LYS A 265 5.23 -6.44 35.21
C LYS A 265 3.77 -6.31 35.66
N THR A 266 2.85 -6.07 34.74
CA THR A 266 1.42 -5.94 35.05
C THR A 266 0.85 -7.24 35.62
N SER A 267 1.25 -8.38 35.05
CA SER A 267 0.84 -9.70 35.52
C SER A 267 1.41 -10.01 36.90
N TYR A 268 2.68 -9.67 37.16
CA TYR A 268 3.31 -9.76 38.47
C TYR A 268 2.60 -8.89 39.52
N CYS A 269 2.34 -7.61 39.23
CA CYS A 269 1.63 -6.71 40.14
C CYS A 269 0.23 -7.24 40.47
N ARG A 270 -0.53 -7.69 39.47
CA ARG A 270 -1.85 -8.31 39.69
C ARG A 270 -1.78 -9.59 40.52
N GLY A 271 -0.71 -10.38 40.36
CA GLY A 271 -0.45 -11.57 41.17
C GLY A 271 -0.13 -11.23 42.62
N MET A 272 0.69 -10.20 42.85
CA MET A 272 1.07 -9.73 44.18
C MET A 272 -0.09 -9.07 44.94
N ASP A 273 -0.97 -8.35 44.24
CA ASP A 273 -2.17 -7.74 44.84
C ASP A 273 -3.24 -8.78 45.23
N ARG A 274 -3.15 -10.01 44.70
CA ARG A 274 -4.02 -11.15 45.08
C ARG A 274 -3.54 -11.91 46.31
N TYR A 275 -2.33 -11.65 46.80
CA TYR A 275 -1.86 -12.19 48.08
C TYR A 275 -2.20 -11.19 49.19
N PRO A 276 -3.02 -11.55 50.19
CA PRO A 276 -3.24 -10.68 51.34
C PRO A 276 -1.90 -10.50 52.06
N LYS A 277 -1.52 -9.25 52.31
CA LYS A 277 -0.39 -8.91 53.17
C LYS A 277 -0.67 -9.53 54.55
N VAL A 278 0.13 -10.53 54.91
CA VAL A 278 0.13 -11.17 56.25
C VAL A 278 0.63 -10.17 57.29
#